data_AF-A0AAV4UCL7-F1
#
_entry.id   AF-A0AAV4UCL7-F1
#
_cell.length_a   1.000
_cell.length_b   1.000
_cell.length_c   1.000
_cell.angle_alpha   90.00
_cell.angle_beta   90.00
_cell.angle_gamma   90.00
#
_symmetry.space_group_name_H-M   'P 1'
#
loop_
_entity.id
_entity.type
_entity.pdbx_description
1 polymer ?
#
loop_
_entity_poly.entity_id
_entity_poly.type
_entity_poly.pdbx_seq_one_letter_code
_entity_poly.pdbx_strand_id
1 'polypeptide(L)'
;MTTRSKSSTSSTGPTLFKLGMETNGKGYSNQFTTNTLALNKHQHAEDRDKKRHLSHKFSLTSASEFKWQGATHGDRGFTVATLRQAILQLENNIPAYLLHAFWTFHRNNWLKAVNKCTFAKEFAF
;
A
#
# COMPACT_ATOMS: atom_id res chain seq x y z
N MET A 1 39.08 5.36 7.07
CA MET A 1 38.97 6.80 7.38
C MET A 1 40.09 7.51 6.65
N THR A 2 39.81 8.12 5.50
CA THR A 2 40.66 9.13 4.86
C THR A 2 39.77 9.95 3.93
N THR A 3 39.58 11.22 4.28
CA THR A 3 38.67 12.18 3.65
C THR A 3 39.31 12.76 2.40
N ARG A 4 38.63 12.73 1.25
CA ARG A 4 39.09 13.42 0.03
C ARG A 4 38.60 14.87 0.03
N SER A 5 39.57 15.76 -0.15
CA SER A 5 39.51 17.21 -0.06
C SER A 5 38.52 17.85 -1.04
N LYS A 6 37.83 18.90 -0.57
CA LYS A 6 36.91 19.74 -1.35
C LYS A 6 37.72 20.78 -2.12
N SER A 7 37.90 20.60 -3.43
CA SER A 7 38.48 21.63 -4.29
C SER A 7 37.38 22.57 -4.79
N SER A 8 37.40 23.82 -4.31
CA SER A 8 36.62 24.93 -4.86
C SER A 8 37.26 25.38 -6.18
N THR A 9 36.63 25.08 -7.32
CA THR A 9 37.01 25.64 -8.61
C THR A 9 35.90 26.56 -9.11
N SER A 10 36.18 27.87 -9.03
CA SER A 10 35.47 28.94 -9.71
C SER A 10 35.57 28.76 -11.24
N SER A 11 34.43 28.96 -11.89
CA SER A 11 34.19 28.86 -13.32
C SER A 11 34.91 29.93 -14.15
N THR A 12 35.72 29.53 -15.12
CA THR A 12 35.89 30.17 -16.45
C THR A 12 36.81 29.32 -17.33
N GLY A 13 36.23 28.44 -18.14
CA GLY A 13 36.90 27.58 -19.14
C GLY A 13 35.84 26.75 -19.87
N PRO A 14 36.07 26.30 -21.13
CA PRO A 14 35.05 25.64 -21.94
C PRO A 14 34.44 24.50 -21.12
N THR A 15 33.11 24.52 -20.98
CA THR A 15 32.37 23.61 -20.11
C THR A 15 32.64 22.19 -20.57
N LEU A 16 33.55 21.50 -19.87
CA LEU A 16 33.80 20.09 -20.05
C LEU A 16 32.47 19.36 -19.94
N PHE A 17 32.15 18.57 -20.97
CA PHE A 17 30.93 17.77 -21.02
C PHE A 17 30.82 16.93 -19.74
N LYS A 18 29.74 17.11 -18.98
CA LYS A 18 29.38 16.28 -17.83
C LYS A 18 28.25 15.35 -18.23
N LEU A 19 28.46 14.06 -17.99
CA LEU A 19 27.45 13.02 -18.19
C LEU A 19 26.15 13.41 -17.48
N GLY A 20 25.06 13.58 -18.25
CA GLY A 20 23.75 14.01 -17.74
C GLY A 20 23.40 15.49 -17.96
N MET A 21 24.26 16.26 -18.63
CA MET A 21 23.90 17.61 -19.13
C MET A 21 22.89 17.52 -20.29
N GLU A 22 22.98 16.47 -21.08
CA GLU A 22 22.04 16.09 -22.12
C GLU A 22 20.78 15.49 -21.50
N THR A 23 19.65 16.12 -21.80
CA THR A 23 18.31 15.68 -21.41
C THR A 23 17.93 14.31 -21.98
N ASN A 24 18.79 13.70 -22.81
CA ASN A 24 18.58 12.48 -23.57
C ASN A 24 18.34 11.21 -22.71
N GLY A 25 18.54 11.27 -21.39
CA GLY A 25 18.20 10.18 -20.47
C GLY A 25 16.83 10.28 -19.80
N LYS A 26 16.14 11.44 -19.85
CA LYS A 26 14.91 11.65 -19.07
C LYS A 26 13.70 10.83 -19.55
N GLY A 27 13.74 10.37 -20.81
CA GLY A 27 12.70 9.52 -21.40
C GLY A 27 13.02 8.02 -21.35
N TYR A 28 14.14 7.61 -20.74
CA TYR A 28 14.46 6.19 -20.65
C TYR A 28 13.43 5.48 -19.77
N SER A 29 12.72 4.55 -20.38
CA SER A 29 11.83 3.62 -19.70
C SER A 29 12.38 2.20 -19.90
N ASN A 30 12.61 1.50 -18.80
CA ASN A 30 13.11 0.13 -18.85
C ASN A 30 12.00 -0.80 -19.37
N GLN A 31 12.13 -1.22 -20.62
CA GLN A 31 11.16 -2.08 -21.30
C GLN A 31 10.98 -3.45 -20.61
N PHE A 32 11.97 -3.95 -19.89
CA PHE A 32 11.86 -5.19 -19.11
C PHE A 32 11.00 -5.03 -17.84
N THR A 33 10.74 -3.80 -17.40
CA THR A 33 9.82 -3.51 -16.29
C THR A 33 8.45 -3.06 -16.76
N THR A 34 8.35 -2.43 -17.93
CA THR A 34 7.09 -1.86 -18.43
C THR A 34 6.37 -2.73 -19.44
N ASN A 35 7.09 -3.53 -20.21
CA ASN A 35 6.53 -4.37 -21.25
C ASN A 35 6.65 -5.85 -20.88
N THR A 36 5.51 -6.50 -20.64
CA THR A 36 5.46 -7.92 -20.28
C THR A 36 5.95 -8.84 -21.40
N LEU A 37 5.87 -8.42 -22.66
CA LEU A 37 6.32 -9.21 -23.81
C LEU A 37 7.84 -9.17 -24.01
N ALA A 38 8.53 -8.25 -23.33
CA ALA A 38 9.98 -8.12 -23.41
C ALA A 38 10.71 -9.14 -22.50
N LEU A 39 9.99 -9.89 -21.66
CA LEU A 39 10.57 -10.87 -20.75
C LEU A 39 10.69 -12.24 -21.41
N ASN A 40 11.82 -12.90 -21.14
CA ASN A 40 12.00 -14.29 -21.51
C ASN A 40 11.22 -15.23 -20.58
N LYS A 41 11.00 -16.47 -21.01
CA LYS A 41 10.29 -17.52 -20.23
C LYS A 41 10.85 -17.67 -18.80
N HIS A 42 12.17 -17.63 -18.63
CA HIS A 42 12.81 -17.73 -17.32
C HIS A 42 12.48 -16.55 -16.40
N GLN A 43 12.49 -15.31 -16.93
CA GLN A 43 12.18 -14.11 -16.16
C GLN A 43 10.71 -14.10 -15.71
N HIS A 44 9.79 -14.55 -16.57
CA HIS A 44 8.39 -14.75 -16.17
C HIS A 44 8.21 -15.80 -15.06
N ALA A 45 9.02 -16.85 -15.05
CA ALA A 45 8.99 -17.85 -13.98
C ALA A 45 9.51 -17.26 -12.67
N GLU A 46 10.63 -16.53 -12.71
CA GLU A 46 11.18 -15.84 -11.54
C GLU A 46 10.20 -14.82 -10.95
N ASP A 47 9.55 -14.00 -11.77
CA ASP A 47 8.59 -13.00 -11.30
C ASP A 47 7.34 -13.66 -10.70
N ARG A 48 6.90 -14.79 -11.27
CA ARG A 48 5.82 -15.59 -10.70
C ARG A 48 6.21 -16.16 -9.34
N ASP A 49 7.42 -16.70 -9.20
CA ASP A 49 7.91 -17.25 -7.95
C ASP A 49 8.15 -16.18 -6.89
N LYS A 50 8.69 -15.02 -7.28
CA LYS A 50 8.80 -13.84 -6.40
C LYS A 50 7.42 -13.39 -5.91
N LYS A 51 6.46 -13.21 -6.82
CA LYS A 51 5.09 -12.83 -6.45
C LYS A 51 4.47 -13.86 -5.52
N ARG A 52 4.60 -15.15 -5.82
CA ARG A 52 4.12 -16.24 -4.97
C ARG A 52 4.77 -16.21 -3.59
N HIS A 53 6.09 -16.06 -3.52
CA HIS A 53 6.83 -16.00 -2.26
C HIS A 53 6.37 -14.82 -1.40
N LEU A 54 6.25 -13.63 -1.99
CA LEU A 54 5.78 -12.43 -1.30
C LEU A 54 4.33 -12.59 -0.85
N SER A 55 3.43 -13.08 -1.71
CA SER A 55 2.04 -13.33 -1.33
C SER A 55 1.91 -14.35 -0.20
N HIS A 56 2.75 -15.40 -0.18
CA HIS A 56 2.76 -16.38 0.92
C HIS A 56 3.31 -15.80 2.22
N LYS A 57 4.37 -14.98 2.14
CA LYS A 57 5.04 -14.40 3.33
C LYS A 57 4.28 -13.22 3.93
N PHE A 58 3.59 -12.44 3.10
CA PHE A 58 3.00 -11.15 3.50
C PHE A 58 1.50 -11.06 3.23
N SER A 59 0.85 -12.17 2.82
CA SER A 59 -0.57 -12.19 2.47
C SER A 59 -0.97 -11.10 1.46
N LEU A 60 -0.17 -10.88 0.41
CA LEU A 60 -0.45 -9.85 -0.62
C LEU A 60 -1.51 -10.29 -1.65
N THR A 61 -2.39 -11.22 -1.29
CA THR A 61 -3.45 -11.66 -2.20
C THR A 61 -4.58 -10.63 -2.17
N SER A 62 -5.33 -10.50 -3.28
CA SER A 62 -6.49 -9.60 -3.33
C SER A 62 -7.56 -9.95 -2.29
N ALA A 63 -7.63 -11.20 -1.85
CA ALA A 63 -8.52 -11.63 -0.76
C ALA A 63 -8.08 -11.14 0.63
N SER A 64 -6.81 -10.74 0.76
CA SER A 64 -6.22 -10.20 1.99
C SER A 64 -5.96 -8.69 1.90
N GLU A 65 -6.31 -8.07 0.77
CA GLU A 65 -6.12 -6.64 0.55
C GLU A 65 -7.22 -5.88 1.31
N PHE A 66 -6.81 -5.11 2.32
CA PHE A 66 -7.71 -4.22 3.02
C PHE A 66 -7.83 -2.90 2.25
N LYS A 67 -9.06 -2.52 1.89
CA LYS A 67 -9.38 -1.24 1.25
C LYS A 67 -10.30 -0.43 2.13
N TRP A 68 -9.92 0.82 2.39
CA TRP A 68 -10.82 1.77 3.01
C TRP A 68 -11.99 2.06 2.07
N GLN A 69 -13.22 1.82 2.53
CA GLN A 69 -14.44 2.07 1.74
C GLN A 69 -14.85 3.55 1.69
N GLY A 70 -14.20 4.39 2.51
CA GLY A 70 -14.48 5.83 2.61
C GLY A 70 -13.21 6.67 2.56
N ALA A 71 -13.37 7.98 2.66
CA ALA A 71 -12.26 8.92 2.64
C ALA A 71 -11.37 8.73 3.89
N THR A 72 -10.09 8.47 3.66
CA THR A 72 -9.07 8.37 4.72
C THR A 72 -8.67 9.73 5.30
N HIS A 73 -8.92 10.80 4.54
CA HIS A 73 -8.59 12.17 4.90
C HIS A 73 -9.83 13.05 4.70
N GLY A 74 -10.08 13.94 5.64
CA GLY A 74 -11.24 14.84 5.60
C GLY A 74 -11.63 15.31 6.99
N ASP A 75 -12.82 15.89 7.08
CA ASP A 75 -13.42 16.26 8.36
C ASP A 75 -13.68 15.02 9.25
N ARG A 76 -13.73 15.24 10.56
CA ARG A 76 -13.95 14.20 11.57
C ARG A 76 -15.16 13.33 11.24
N GLY A 77 -16.23 13.89 10.69
CA GLY A 77 -17.42 13.14 10.29
C GLY A 77 -17.11 12.04 9.26
N PHE A 78 -16.28 12.33 8.25
CA PHE A 78 -15.87 11.36 7.23
C PHE A 78 -14.97 10.27 7.81
N THR A 79 -14.04 10.63 8.71
CA THR A 79 -13.19 9.66 9.38
C THR A 79 -14.01 8.70 10.24
N VAL A 80 -14.96 9.21 11.03
CA VAL A 80 -15.85 8.38 11.86
C VAL A 80 -16.72 7.47 11.00
N ALA A 81 -17.29 7.98 9.90
CA ALA A 81 -18.07 7.16 8.97
C ALA A 81 -17.24 6.02 8.36
N THR A 82 -16.00 6.34 7.93
CA THR A 82 -15.05 5.37 7.37
C THR A 82 -14.68 4.30 8.40
N LEU A 83 -14.45 4.68 9.66
CA LEU A 83 -14.16 3.74 10.75
C LEU A 83 -15.33 2.79 11.01
N ARG A 84 -16.57 3.30 11.07
CA ARG A 84 -17.76 2.45 11.21
C ARG A 84 -17.86 1.43 10.08
N GLN A 85 -17.69 1.87 8.83
CA GLN A 85 -17.73 0.97 7.69
C GLN A 85 -16.62 -0.08 7.73
N ALA A 86 -15.40 0.29 8.13
CA ALA A 86 -14.29 -0.65 8.27
C ALA A 86 -14.58 -1.75 9.30
N ILE A 87 -15.16 -1.40 10.46
CA ILE A 87 -15.55 -2.38 11.49
C ILE A 87 -16.65 -3.31 10.99
N LEU A 88 -17.65 -2.76 10.28
CA LEU A 88 -18.71 -3.57 9.67
C LEU A 88 -18.16 -4.53 8.61
N GLN A 89 -17.22 -4.08 7.77
CA GLN A 89 -16.58 -4.97 6.80
C GLN A 89 -15.72 -6.04 7.47
N LEU A 90 -14.99 -5.69 8.53
CA LEU A 90 -14.22 -6.67 9.30
C LEU A 90 -15.13 -7.79 9.81
N GLU A 91 -16.28 -7.47 10.41
CA GLU A 91 -17.24 -8.47 10.89
C GLU A 91 -17.73 -9.40 9.78
N ASN A 92 -18.03 -8.88 8.59
CA ASN A 92 -18.48 -9.72 7.47
C ASN A 92 -17.37 -10.64 6.93
N ASN A 93 -16.09 -10.29 7.12
CA ASN A 93 -14.96 -11.11 6.69
C ASN A 93 -14.57 -12.18 7.72
N ILE A 94 -15.04 -12.07 8.97
CA ILE A 94 -14.75 -13.08 10.00
C ILE A 94 -15.63 -14.31 9.76
N PRO A 95 -15.04 -15.50 9.57
CA PRO A 95 -15.80 -16.73 9.44
C PRO A 95 -16.68 -17.01 10.66
N ALA A 96 -17.90 -17.51 10.44
CA ALA A 96 -18.90 -17.70 11.49
C ALA A 96 -18.45 -18.60 12.65
N TYR A 97 -17.55 -19.55 12.40
CA TYR A 97 -17.01 -20.44 13.44
C TYR A 97 -16.07 -19.74 14.43
N LEU A 98 -15.55 -18.55 14.10
CA LEU A 98 -14.79 -17.70 15.02
C LEU A 98 -15.69 -16.75 15.82
N LEU A 99 -16.97 -16.64 15.45
CA LEU A 99 -17.94 -15.81 16.13
C LEU A 99 -18.62 -16.58 17.25
N HIS A 100 -19.23 -15.85 18.18
CA HIS A 100 -20.04 -16.44 19.23
C HIS A 100 -21.17 -17.30 18.64
N ALA A 101 -21.49 -18.44 19.27
CA ALA A 101 -22.48 -19.40 18.76
C ALA A 101 -23.86 -18.76 18.46
N PHE A 102 -24.24 -17.73 19.22
CA PHE A 102 -25.49 -16.98 19.06
C PHE A 102 -25.29 -15.60 18.41
N TRP A 103 -24.18 -15.39 17.67
CA TRP A 103 -23.84 -14.08 17.10
C TRP A 103 -24.96 -13.49 16.26
N THR A 104 -25.68 -14.29 15.47
CA THR A 104 -26.82 -13.86 14.66
C THR A 104 -27.88 -13.11 15.46
N PHE A 105 -28.15 -13.52 16.71
CA PHE A 105 -29.09 -12.85 17.61
C PHE A 105 -28.53 -11.51 18.15
N HIS A 106 -27.23 -11.45 18.43
CA HIS A 106 -26.57 -10.26 18.94
C HIS A 106 -26.21 -9.24 17.86
N ARG A 107 -26.10 -9.68 16.60
CA ARG A 107 -25.62 -8.89 15.47
C ARG A 107 -26.39 -7.58 15.31
N ASN A 108 -27.72 -7.62 15.42
CA ASN A 108 -28.55 -6.41 15.30
C ASN A 108 -28.28 -5.37 16.40
N ASN A 109 -28.03 -5.82 17.63
CA ASN A 109 -27.68 -4.92 18.73
C ASN A 109 -26.26 -4.35 18.55
N TRP A 110 -25.33 -5.19 18.10
CA TRP A 110 -23.98 -4.76 17.78
C TRP A 110 -23.94 -3.73 16.64
N LEU A 111 -24.69 -3.95 15.55
CA LEU A 111 -24.84 -2.98 14.46
C LEU A 111 -25.31 -1.62 14.95
N LYS A 112 -26.30 -1.61 15.86
CA LYS A 112 -26.80 -0.37 16.47
C LYS A 112 -25.71 0.31 17.31
N ALA A 113 -24.92 -0.46 18.06
CA ALA A 113 -23.82 0.07 18.87
C ALA A 113 -22.75 0.71 17.98
N VAL A 114 -22.26 0.01 16.94
CA VAL A 114 -21.24 0.53 16.01
C VAL A 114 -21.70 1.82 15.34
N ASN A 115 -22.96 1.90 14.92
CA ASN A 115 -23.50 3.11 14.29
C ASN A 115 -23.60 4.31 15.24
N LYS A 116 -23.65 4.08 16.56
CA LYS A 116 -23.66 5.13 17.57
C LYS A 116 -22.26 5.63 17.96
N CYS A 117 -21.21 4.86 17.70
CA CYS A 117 -19.83 5.26 18.05
C CYS A 117 -19.43 6.53 17.28
N THR A 118 -19.05 7.57 18.01
CA THR A 118 -18.65 8.90 17.50
C THR A 118 -17.29 9.35 18.01
N PHE A 119 -16.86 8.84 19.15
CA PHE A 119 -15.55 9.14 19.75
C PHE A 119 -14.61 7.94 19.61
N ALA A 120 -13.31 8.21 19.44
CA ALA A 120 -12.29 7.17 19.29
C ALA A 120 -12.34 6.13 20.42
N LYS A 121 -12.55 6.57 21.67
CA LYS A 121 -12.69 5.71 22.84
C LYS A 121 -13.85 4.71 22.77
N GLU A 122 -14.90 5.01 21.99
CA GLU A 122 -16.07 4.12 21.82
C GLU A 122 -15.83 3.04 20.77
N PHE A 123 -14.75 3.17 20.00
CA PHE A 123 -14.27 2.15 19.07
C PHE A 123 -13.18 1.26 19.68
N ALA A 124 -12.62 1.66 20.82
CA ALA A 124 -11.70 0.84 21.60
C ALA A 124 -12.52 -0.11 22.48
N PHE A 125 -12.42 -1.40 22.20
CA PHE A 125 -13.00 -2.48 23.01
C PHE A 125 -12.15 -2.74 24.26
#